data_AF-A0A0C9U4X8-F1
#
_entry.id   AF-A0A0C9U4X8-F1
#
_cell.length_a   1.000
_cell.length_b   1.000
_cell.length_c   1.000
_cell.angle_alpha   90.00
_cell.angle_beta   90.00
_cell.angle_gamma   90.00
#
_symmetry.space_group_name_H-M   'P 1'
#
loop_
_entity.id
_entity.type
_entity.pdbx_description
1 polymer ?
#
loop_
_entity_poly.entity_id
_entity_poly.type
_entity_poly.pdbx_seq_one_letter_code
_entity_poly.pdbx_strand_id
1 'polypeptide(L)'
;MSTDLEQHRKWIERLPSDPYDPTQEEVEWMKKVTGIQDEEELKNHALKTQAQGLAVFPYPCLKRFVFTSYKIGKHPAYKDVLALGNDRPGATYLEIGYCFGNDVRKAISDGYPVENVIASDLEE
;
A
#
# COMPACT_ATOMS: atom_id res chain seq x y z
N MET A 1 24.66 -1.21 12.84
CA MET A 1 23.21 -1.46 13.00
C MET A 1 22.97 -1.86 14.44
N SER A 2 21.93 -1.32 15.09
CA SER A 2 21.54 -1.80 16.43
C SER A 2 21.16 -3.28 16.35
N THR A 3 21.37 -4.02 17.42
CA THR A 3 21.00 -5.45 17.55
C THR A 3 19.51 -5.71 17.25
N ASP A 4 18.67 -4.69 17.42
CA ASP A 4 17.24 -4.72 17.13
C ASP A 4 16.93 -4.85 15.62
N LEU A 5 17.65 -4.12 14.77
CA LEU A 5 17.45 -4.17 13.31
C LEU A 5 17.85 -5.52 12.71
N GLU A 6 18.95 -6.11 13.19
CA GLU A 6 19.41 -7.43 12.75
C GLU A 6 18.41 -8.53 13.15
N GLN A 7 17.85 -8.44 14.36
CA GLN A 7 16.84 -9.37 14.85
C GLN A 7 15.52 -9.21 14.08
N HIS A 8 15.11 -7.98 13.80
CA HIS A 8 13.95 -7.69 12.99
C HIS A 8 14.11 -8.24 11.56
N ARG A 9 15.27 -8.04 10.92
CA ARG A 9 15.55 -8.59 9.58
C ARG A 9 15.45 -10.11 9.55
N LYS A 10 16.03 -10.81 10.54
CA LYS A 10 15.92 -12.27 10.68
C LYS A 10 14.48 -12.74 10.89
N TRP A 11 13.67 -11.97 11.61
CA TRP A 11 12.24 -12.25 11.76
C TRP A 11 11.51 -12.11 10.43
N ILE A 12 11.78 -11.04 9.67
CA ILE A 12 11.13 -10.86 8.37
C ILE A 12 11.61 -11.89 7.34
N GLU A 13 12.89 -12.25 7.30
CA GLU A 13 13.43 -13.29 6.41
C GLU A 13 12.65 -14.61 6.53
N ARG A 14 12.15 -14.94 7.74
CA ARG A 14 11.33 -16.13 8.02
C ARG A 14 9.88 -16.03 7.53
N LEU A 15 9.37 -14.84 7.23
CA LEU A 15 8.02 -14.69 6.71
C LEU A 15 7.94 -15.30 5.31
N PRO A 16 6.96 -16.20 5.06
CA PRO A 16 6.73 -16.74 3.73
C PRO A 16 6.37 -15.63 2.75
N SER A 17 6.71 -15.83 1.48
CA SER A 17 6.19 -15.01 0.40
C SER A 17 4.83 -15.58 0.00
N ASP A 18 3.79 -14.76 0.03
CA ASP A 18 2.49 -15.16 -0.48
C ASP A 18 2.53 -15.11 -2.02
N PRO A 19 1.75 -15.94 -2.74
CA PRO A 19 1.64 -15.84 -4.18
C PRO A 19 0.96 -14.52 -4.58
N TYR A 20 1.22 -14.06 -5.81
CA TYR A 20 0.43 -12.99 -6.42
C TYR A 20 -0.96 -13.53 -6.74
N ASP A 21 -1.98 -13.06 -6.01
CA ASP A 21 -3.37 -13.50 -6.12
C ASP A 21 -4.37 -12.36 -5.78
N PRO A 22 -4.36 -11.25 -6.56
CA PRO A 22 -5.30 -10.15 -6.32
C PRO A 22 -6.73 -10.53 -6.73
N THR A 23 -7.73 -9.90 -6.11
CA THR A 23 -9.12 -10.01 -6.57
C THR A 23 -9.33 -9.25 -7.89
N GLN A 24 -10.42 -9.54 -8.62
CA GLN A 24 -10.75 -8.78 -9.82
C GLN A 24 -10.87 -7.26 -9.54
N GLU A 25 -11.43 -6.90 -8.38
CA GLU A 25 -11.56 -5.51 -7.95
C GLU A 25 -10.20 -4.81 -7.81
N GLU A 26 -9.22 -5.53 -7.27
CA GLU A 26 -7.85 -5.06 -7.09
C GLU A 26 -7.10 -4.96 -8.43
N VAL A 27 -7.35 -5.91 -9.34
CA VAL A 27 -6.85 -5.83 -10.72
C VAL A 27 -7.36 -4.57 -11.41
N GLU A 28 -8.68 -4.31 -11.36
CA GLU A 28 -9.26 -3.11 -11.99
C GLU A 28 -8.73 -1.82 -11.36
N TRP A 29 -8.54 -1.80 -10.05
CA TRP A 29 -7.87 -0.68 -9.38
C TRP A 29 -6.44 -0.48 -9.86
N MET A 30 -5.65 -1.55 -9.93
CA MET A 30 -4.27 -1.49 -10.42
C MET A 30 -4.22 -1.01 -11.87
N LYS A 31 -5.12 -1.47 -12.76
CA LYS A 31 -5.26 -0.95 -14.13
C LYS A 31 -5.54 0.55 -14.13
N LYS A 32 -6.44 1.02 -13.26
CA LYS A 32 -6.79 2.44 -13.12
C LYS A 32 -5.58 3.30 -12.71
N VAL A 33 -4.80 2.86 -11.73
CA VAL A 33 -3.71 3.69 -11.16
C VAL A 33 -2.39 3.57 -11.92
N THR A 34 -2.15 2.47 -12.64
CA THR A 34 -0.93 2.27 -13.43
C THR A 34 -1.11 2.62 -14.90
N GLY A 35 -2.35 2.58 -15.41
CA GLY A 35 -2.65 2.68 -16.84
C GLY A 35 -2.39 1.39 -17.64
N ILE A 36 -1.81 0.36 -17.03
CA ILE A 36 -1.52 -0.93 -17.69
C ILE A 36 -2.82 -1.74 -17.78
N GLN A 37 -3.28 -2.04 -18.99
CA GLN A 37 -4.56 -2.76 -19.21
C GLN A 37 -4.39 -4.26 -19.38
N ASP A 38 -3.24 -4.71 -19.88
CA ASP A 38 -2.92 -6.12 -20.04
C ASP A 38 -2.61 -6.75 -18.68
N GLU A 39 -3.32 -7.82 -18.31
CA GLU A 39 -3.23 -8.40 -16.97
C GLU A 39 -1.91 -9.15 -16.74
N GLU A 40 -1.31 -9.72 -17.79
CA GLU A 40 0.00 -10.37 -17.68
C GLU A 40 1.11 -9.32 -17.54
N GLU A 41 1.05 -8.21 -18.28
CA GLU A 41 1.93 -7.06 -18.09
C GLU A 41 1.78 -6.45 -16.69
N LEU A 42 0.55 -6.33 -16.19
CA LEU A 42 0.27 -5.81 -14.85
C LEU A 42 0.83 -6.72 -13.76
N LYS A 43 0.66 -8.04 -13.90
CA LYS A 43 1.27 -9.04 -13.01
C LYS A 43 2.80 -8.96 -13.04
N ASN A 44 3.39 -8.91 -14.22
CA ASN A 44 4.85 -8.77 -14.37
C ASN A 44 5.36 -7.47 -13.74
N HIS A 45 4.60 -6.38 -13.88
CA HIS A 45 4.88 -5.12 -13.20
C HIS A 45 4.85 -5.29 -11.68
N ALA A 46 3.82 -5.91 -11.12
CA ALA A 46 3.72 -6.14 -9.67
C ALA A 46 4.87 -7.02 -9.12
N LEU A 47 5.23 -8.10 -9.82
CA LEU A 47 6.35 -8.97 -9.46
C LEU A 47 7.68 -8.23 -9.48
N LYS A 48 7.91 -7.41 -10.52
CA LYS A 48 9.12 -6.57 -10.63
C LYS A 48 9.18 -5.55 -9.51
N THR A 49 8.07 -4.86 -9.22
CA THR A 49 7.95 -3.88 -8.14
C THR A 49 8.21 -4.51 -6.78
N GLN A 50 7.70 -5.73 -6.53
CA GLN A 50 8.02 -6.49 -5.32
C GLN A 50 9.53 -6.75 -5.21
N ALA A 51 10.15 -7.29 -6.27
CA ALA A 51 11.57 -7.63 -6.27
C ALA A 51 12.44 -6.40 -6.02
N GLN A 52 12.10 -5.25 -6.62
CA GLN A 52 12.78 -3.98 -6.42
C GLN A 52 12.65 -3.48 -4.97
N GLY A 53 11.44 -3.51 -4.41
CA GLY A 53 11.22 -3.09 -3.02
C GLY A 53 11.95 -3.98 -2.01
N LEU A 54 11.91 -5.31 -2.19
CA LEU A 54 12.60 -6.26 -1.31
C LEU A 54 14.12 -6.11 -1.33
N ALA A 55 14.69 -5.57 -2.41
CA ALA A 55 16.11 -5.27 -2.50
C ALA A 55 16.51 -4.03 -1.68
N VAL A 56 15.59 -3.09 -1.45
CA VAL A 56 15.79 -1.91 -0.59
C VAL A 56 15.64 -2.33 0.87
N PHE A 57 14.47 -2.84 1.23
CA PHE A 57 14.20 -3.32 2.57
C PHE A 57 13.20 -4.48 2.50
N PRO A 58 13.39 -5.56 3.29
CA PRO A 58 12.57 -6.75 3.16
C PRO A 58 11.21 -6.55 3.84
N TYR A 59 10.40 -5.55 3.51
CA TYR A 59 9.15 -5.30 4.22
C TYR A 59 8.17 -6.50 4.13
N PRO A 60 7.51 -6.89 5.25
CA PRO A 60 6.50 -7.95 5.25
C PRO A 60 5.35 -7.71 4.26
N CYS A 61 4.96 -6.44 4.08
CA CYS A 61 3.90 -6.05 3.16
C CYS A 61 4.27 -6.33 1.69
N LEU A 62 5.54 -6.24 1.32
CA LEU A 62 6.03 -6.56 -0.03
C LEU A 62 6.00 -8.06 -0.28
N LYS A 63 6.47 -8.87 0.68
CA LYS A 63 6.43 -10.35 0.58
C LYS A 63 5.01 -10.90 0.38
N ARG A 64 4.01 -10.15 0.80
CA ARG A 64 2.60 -10.55 0.80
C ARG A 64 1.76 -9.82 -0.24
N PHE A 65 2.40 -9.09 -1.16
CA PHE A 65 1.73 -8.27 -2.18
C PHE A 65 0.67 -7.31 -1.61
N VAL A 66 0.83 -6.83 -0.37
CA VAL A 66 -0.20 -5.97 0.26
C VAL A 66 -0.43 -4.69 -0.56
N PHE A 67 0.60 -4.22 -1.27
CA PHE A 67 0.54 -3.05 -2.14
C PHE A 67 -0.32 -3.22 -3.40
N THR A 68 -0.77 -4.44 -3.74
CA THR A 68 -1.71 -4.67 -4.85
C THR A 68 -3.16 -4.47 -4.41
N SER A 69 -3.41 -4.24 -3.11
CA SER A 69 -4.72 -4.08 -2.50
C SER A 69 -4.87 -2.70 -1.83
N TYR A 70 -6.11 -2.23 -1.67
CA TYR A 70 -6.46 -1.07 -0.84
C TYR A 70 -7.39 -1.53 0.30
N LYS A 71 -6.80 -1.87 1.45
CA LYS A 71 -7.56 -2.41 2.58
C LYS A 71 -8.43 -1.36 3.23
N ILE A 72 -8.02 -0.09 3.22
CA ILE A 72 -8.79 0.97 3.87
C ILE A 72 -10.17 1.13 3.23
N GLY A 73 -10.26 1.02 1.90
CA GLY A 73 -11.52 1.16 1.17
C GLY A 73 -12.56 0.08 1.51
N LYS A 74 -12.11 -1.04 2.11
CA LYS A 74 -12.95 -2.17 2.53
C LYS A 74 -13.37 -2.07 4.01
N HIS A 75 -12.84 -1.09 4.75
CA HIS A 75 -13.13 -0.93 6.17
C HIS A 75 -14.54 -0.34 6.39
N PRO A 76 -15.35 -0.84 7.35
CA PRO A 76 -16.71 -0.35 7.58
C PRO A 76 -16.80 1.17 7.86
N ALA A 77 -15.79 1.72 8.54
CA ALA A 77 -15.72 3.15 8.87
C ALA A 77 -15.17 4.03 7.73
N TYR A 78 -14.85 3.48 6.56
CA TYR A 78 -14.18 4.23 5.51
C TYR A 78 -15.00 5.43 4.99
N LYS A 79 -16.33 5.28 4.92
CA LYS A 79 -17.22 6.40 4.58
C LYS A 79 -17.15 7.52 5.60
N ASP A 80 -17.01 7.20 6.88
CA ASP A 80 -16.86 8.19 7.95
C ASP A 80 -15.50 8.89 7.85
N VAL A 81 -14.43 8.17 7.45
CA VAL A 81 -13.12 8.76 7.17
C VAL A 81 -13.21 9.78 6.04
N LEU A 82 -13.86 9.43 4.93
CA LEU A 82 -14.06 10.37 3.81
C LEU A 82 -14.90 11.59 4.23
N ALA A 83 -15.98 11.38 4.99
CA ALA A 83 -16.80 12.46 5.51
C ALA A 83 -15.99 13.40 6.43
N LEU A 84 -15.16 12.86 7.33
CA LEU A 84 -14.28 13.65 8.18
C LEU A 84 -13.33 14.54 7.38
N GLY A 85 -12.70 14.02 6.32
CA GLY A 85 -11.81 14.81 5.46
C GLY A 85 -12.50 15.97 4.76
N ASN A 86 -13.78 15.80 4.41
CA ASN A 86 -14.56 16.79 3.66
C ASN A 86 -15.30 17.80 4.57
N ASP A 87 -15.85 17.33 5.68
CA ASP A 87 -16.76 18.12 6.52
C ASP A 87 -16.05 18.87 7.64
N ARG A 88 -14.83 18.42 8.03
CA ARG A 88 -14.03 19.05 9.07
C ARG A 88 -12.79 19.71 8.45
N PRO A 89 -12.77 21.06 8.33
CA PRO A 89 -11.60 21.78 7.87
C PRO A 89 -10.34 21.41 8.66
N GLY A 90 -9.27 21.06 7.95
CA GLY A 90 -7.98 20.67 8.54
C GLY A 90 -7.95 19.27 9.18
N ALA A 91 -8.91 18.39 8.88
CA ALA A 91 -8.83 16.99 9.29
C ALA A 91 -7.67 16.29 8.57
N THR A 92 -6.61 15.96 9.31
CA THR A 92 -5.43 15.26 8.79
C THR A 92 -5.65 13.76 8.72
N TYR A 93 -5.35 13.16 7.57
CA TYR A 93 -5.20 11.72 7.40
C TYR A 93 -3.72 11.35 7.53
N LEU A 94 -3.39 10.51 8.51
CA LEU A 94 -2.03 10.04 8.77
C LEU A 94 -1.92 8.55 8.49
N GLU A 95 -1.07 8.16 7.55
CA GLU A 95 -0.71 6.77 7.27
C GLU A 95 0.74 6.51 7.63
N ILE A 96 0.95 5.56 8.56
CA ILE A 96 2.28 5.13 9.02
C ILE A 96 2.51 3.70 8.56
N GLY A 97 3.65 3.45 7.91
CA GLY A 97 3.95 2.16 7.28
C GLY A 97 3.13 1.98 6.02
N TYR A 98 3.19 2.97 5.11
CA TYR A 98 2.34 3.01 3.92
C TYR A 98 2.75 2.02 2.82
N CYS A 99 3.91 1.35 2.94
CA CYS A 99 4.45 0.51 1.87
C CYS A 99 4.67 1.31 0.58
N PHE A 100 3.82 1.14 -0.44
CA PHE A 100 3.80 2.01 -1.61
C PHE A 100 2.69 3.06 -1.59
N GLY A 101 1.78 3.05 -0.62
CA GLY A 101 0.80 4.12 -0.39
C GLY A 101 -0.51 3.87 -1.11
N ASN A 102 -0.92 2.61 -1.23
CA ASN A 102 -2.12 2.25 -2.00
C ASN A 102 -3.41 2.69 -1.30
N ASP A 103 -3.46 2.60 0.03
CA ASP A 103 -4.59 3.06 0.84
C ASP A 103 -4.73 4.60 0.78
N VAL A 104 -3.62 5.32 0.95
CA VAL A 104 -3.56 6.77 0.71
C VAL A 104 -4.11 7.15 -0.67
N ARG A 105 -3.62 6.49 -1.74
CA ARG A 105 -4.07 6.77 -3.11
C ARG A 105 -5.55 6.47 -3.30
N LYS A 106 -6.09 5.46 -2.62
CA LYS A 106 -7.52 5.17 -2.63
C LYS A 106 -8.33 6.28 -1.96
N ALA A 107 -7.92 6.73 -0.78
CA ALA A 107 -8.56 7.83 -0.06
C ALA A 107 -8.60 9.10 -0.90
N ILE A 108 -7.47 9.50 -1.49
CA ILE A 108 -7.39 10.67 -2.38
C ILE A 108 -8.27 10.48 -3.62
N SER A 109 -8.21 9.31 -4.28
CA SER A 109 -9.04 9.03 -5.45
C SER A 109 -10.53 9.08 -5.16
N ASP A 110 -10.95 8.85 -3.92
CA ASP A 110 -12.35 8.90 -3.47
C ASP A 110 -12.75 10.28 -2.92
N GLY A 111 -11.85 11.26 -2.95
CA GLY A 111 -12.14 12.65 -2.60
C GLY A 111 -11.63 13.09 -1.23
N TYR A 112 -10.69 12.38 -0.59
CA TYR A 112 -9.98 12.92 0.57
C TYR A 112 -9.05 14.08 0.13
N PRO A 113 -9.06 15.25 0.80
CA PRO A 113 -8.21 16.38 0.41
C PRO A 113 -6.71 16.03 0.52
N VAL A 114 -6.01 16.04 -0.61
CA VAL A 114 -4.60 15.62 -0.68
C VAL A 114 -3.68 16.50 0.18
N GLU A 115 -4.01 17.78 0.32
CA GLU A 115 -3.30 18.73 1.19
C GLU A 115 -3.33 18.36 2.67
N ASN A 116 -4.28 17.51 3.07
CA ASN A 116 -4.45 17.06 4.45
C ASN A 116 -3.90 15.65 4.70
N VAL A 117 -3.19 15.07 3.72
CA VAL A 117 -2.65 13.71 3.81
C VAL A 117 -1.18 13.75 4.19
N ILE A 118 -0.81 12.94 5.17
CA ILE A 118 0.58 12.66 5.55
C ILE A 118 0.79 11.15 5.47
N ALA A 119 1.77 10.72 4.69
CA ALA A 119 2.17 9.32 4.61
C ALA A 119 3.67 9.21 4.91
N SER A 120 4.04 8.31 5.81
CA SER A 120 5.44 8.05 6.16
C SER A 120 5.73 6.55 6.32
N ASP A 121 6.90 6.12 5.87
CA ASP A 121 7.48 4.80 6.10
C ASP A 121 8.92 4.97 6.63
N LEU A 122 9.54 3.89 7.09
CA LEU A 122 10.86 3.92 7.73
C LEU A 122 11.98 4.21 6.74
N GLU A 123 11.84 3.78 5.49
CA GLU A 123 12.84 3.91 4.43
C GLU A 123 12.14 4.41 3.15
N GLU A 124 12.85 5.27 2.39
CA GLU A 124 12.42 5.78 1.08
C GLU A 124 12.82 4.85 -0.08
#